data_AF-A0A8B6EAB4-F1
#
_entry.id   AF-A0A8B6EAB4-F1
#
_cell.length_a   1.000
_cell.length_b   1.000
_cell.length_c   1.000
_cell.angle_alpha   90.00
_cell.angle_beta   90.00
_cell.angle_gamma   90.00
#
_symmetry.space_group_name_H-M   'P 1'
#
loop_
_entity.id
_entity.type
_entity.pdbx_description
1 polymer ?
#
loop_
_entity_poly.entity_id
_entity_poly.type
_entity_poly.pdbx_seq_one_letter_code
_entity_poly.pdbx_strand_id
1 'polypeptide(L)'
;MRNNVERYGGTPKLDTFPPGQGPIWIDEIHCPFTANDLSDCTFRWGPHFSFFDHKDDVGVKCRTEPEPDPERKVRLIGPLSTEGEGRLEYFKHGHWGTVCKAYMGTSEASAFCFLLGYRNGGYILQNRDSLNASRFYGPPWTEYLDCPWNTTDIETCLTRNWAYKDFRKTCDAHTNDAALKCRTDEYPEYEVKLIGGSLNEGQLRIEYNNSWYSVCSLRNNWRDVRATTAAVVCRQLGYMNGGEYRFITIDQPDLWIGLDCNGKEMNVGQCNYFMTHTYCGPIGYSNAVYVKCYEVDDADRQMSTYIEDDGRALIHRNGISWEICSNTWGDIEADAFCRMLVNSGGVETYLPYGRVPPRSGVYNVISNMFCPRGTHHLGDCFYGPTHGDGNHFYNPWEPSICKATGEYRAQRIVVGGVSCS
;
A
#
# COMPACT_ATOMS: atom_id res chain seq x y z
N MET A 1 -34.15 29.36 -5.37
CA MET A 1 -33.69 28.19 -6.15
C MET A 1 -33.42 27.08 -5.16
N ARG A 2 -33.97 25.88 -5.38
CA ARG A 2 -33.81 24.72 -4.47
C ARG A 2 -32.36 24.24 -4.56
N ASN A 3 -31.61 24.28 -3.47
CA ASN A 3 -30.33 23.60 -3.34
C ASN A 3 -30.26 22.94 -1.97
N ASN A 4 -30.17 21.61 -1.97
CA ASN A 4 -29.88 20.80 -0.80
C ASN A 4 -28.45 21.15 -0.34
N VAL A 5 -28.33 21.71 0.86
CA VAL A 5 -27.03 21.95 1.52
C VAL A 5 -26.96 21.02 2.71
N GLU A 6 -26.32 19.85 2.55
CA GLU A 6 -25.90 19.02 3.68
C GLU A 6 -24.57 19.57 4.23
N ARG A 7 -24.50 19.69 5.56
CA ARG A 7 -23.39 20.31 6.31
C ARG A 7 -22.23 19.34 6.56
N TYR A 8 -21.00 19.82 6.39
CA TYR A 8 -19.89 19.51 7.29
C TYR A 8 -19.07 20.78 7.57
N GLY A 9 -18.69 20.96 8.84
CA GLY A 9 -18.00 22.14 9.34
C GLY A 9 -16.65 22.35 8.66
N GLY A 10 -16.57 23.38 7.81
CA GLY A 10 -15.30 23.95 7.41
C GLY A 10 -14.79 24.83 8.53
N THR A 11 -13.60 24.56 9.06
CA THR A 11 -12.82 25.60 9.75
C THR A 11 -12.41 26.63 8.69
N PRO A 12 -12.81 27.90 8.79
CA PRO A 12 -12.32 28.91 7.87
C PRO A 12 -10.84 29.14 8.18
N LYS A 13 -9.95 28.78 7.26
CA LYS A 13 -8.60 29.34 7.24
C LYS A 13 -8.66 30.61 6.40
N LEU A 14 -8.31 31.72 7.06
CA LEU A 14 -8.29 33.11 6.57
C LEU A 14 -7.58 33.36 5.22
N ASP A 15 -6.80 32.42 4.70
CA ASP A 15 -5.92 32.68 3.55
C ASP A 15 -6.61 32.64 2.16
N THR A 16 -7.94 32.45 2.10
CA THR A 16 -8.67 32.22 0.82
C THR A 16 -9.61 33.37 0.42
N PHE A 17 -10.05 34.18 1.38
CA PHE A 17 -10.86 35.36 1.14
C PHE A 17 -10.19 36.53 1.85
N PRO A 18 -9.85 37.63 1.16
CA PRO A 18 -9.24 38.76 1.82
C PRO A 18 -10.20 39.24 2.92
N PRO A 19 -9.67 39.69 4.07
CA PRO A 19 -10.49 40.27 5.12
C PRO A 19 -11.38 41.36 4.54
N GLY A 20 -12.63 41.42 4.99
CA GLY A 20 -13.56 42.46 4.63
C GLY A 20 -13.02 43.86 4.94
N GLN A 21 -13.71 44.88 4.44
CA GLN A 21 -13.41 46.27 4.76
C GLN A 21 -14.70 46.97 5.17
N GLY A 22 -14.59 47.88 6.13
CA GLY A 22 -15.74 48.64 6.66
C GLY A 22 -16.44 47.95 7.83
N PRO A 23 -17.66 48.41 8.17
CA PRO A 23 -18.42 47.90 9.32
C PRO A 23 -18.87 46.45 9.13
N ILE A 24 -18.76 45.66 10.20
CA ILE A 24 -19.34 44.31 10.28
C ILE A 24 -20.79 44.46 10.75
N TRP A 25 -21.73 43.97 9.94
CA TRP A 25 -23.18 44.13 10.17
C TRP A 25 -23.86 42.92 10.83
N ILE A 26 -23.22 41.75 10.73
CA ILE A 26 -23.74 40.47 11.18
C ILE A 26 -22.60 39.72 11.89
N ASP A 27 -22.82 39.32 13.14
CA ASP A 27 -21.96 38.42 13.91
C ASP A 27 -22.78 37.25 14.51
N GLU A 28 -22.07 36.19 14.90
CA GLU A 28 -22.62 35.03 15.61
C GLU A 28 -23.82 34.33 14.94
N ILE A 29 -23.66 33.96 13.68
CA ILE A 29 -24.69 33.22 12.93
C ILE A 29 -24.84 31.80 13.50
N HIS A 30 -26.04 31.51 14.03
CA HIS A 30 -26.46 30.21 14.53
C HIS A 30 -27.68 29.74 13.74
N CYS A 31 -27.50 28.71 12.91
CA CYS A 31 -28.57 28.17 12.08
C CYS A 31 -29.04 26.80 12.59
N PRO A 32 -30.36 26.50 12.64
CA PRO A 32 -30.84 25.13 12.79
C PRO A 32 -30.47 24.27 11.56
N PHE A 33 -30.43 22.95 11.72
CA PHE A 33 -30.05 22.03 10.63
C PHE A 33 -30.99 22.11 9.42
N THR A 34 -32.22 22.57 9.61
CA THR A 34 -33.25 22.71 8.57
C THR A 34 -33.26 24.07 7.87
N ALA A 35 -32.36 24.99 8.24
CA ALA A 35 -32.29 26.33 7.65
C ALA A 35 -31.89 26.25 6.18
N ASN A 36 -32.70 26.87 5.31
CA ASN A 36 -32.43 26.97 3.87
C ASN A 36 -32.05 28.39 3.45
N ASP A 37 -32.31 29.38 4.31
CA ASP A 37 -31.97 30.77 4.12
C ASP A 37 -31.31 31.34 5.39
N LEU A 38 -30.49 32.39 5.24
CA LEU A 38 -29.89 33.10 6.38
C LEU A 38 -30.94 33.70 7.32
N SER A 39 -32.14 34.00 6.81
CA SER A 39 -33.28 34.43 7.60
C SER A 39 -33.85 33.35 8.53
N ASP A 40 -33.55 32.06 8.30
CA ASP A 40 -33.92 30.95 9.19
C ASP A 40 -32.96 30.81 10.38
N CYS A 41 -31.87 31.58 10.38
CA CYS A 41 -30.84 31.55 11.42
C CYS A 41 -31.09 32.64 12.47
N THR A 42 -30.57 32.41 13.67
CA THR A 42 -30.42 33.45 14.68
C THR A 42 -29.04 34.07 14.57
N PHE A 43 -28.97 35.39 14.59
CA PHE A 43 -27.73 36.13 14.48
C PHE A 43 -27.91 37.50 15.13
N ARG A 44 -26.79 38.13 15.45
CA ARG A 44 -26.78 39.48 15.99
C ARG A 44 -26.64 40.48 14.84
N TRP A 45 -27.47 41.52 14.89
CA TRP A 45 -27.53 42.58 13.89
C TRP A 45 -27.15 43.91 14.51
N GLY A 46 -26.33 44.67 13.79
CA GLY A 46 -26.05 46.07 14.08
C GLY A 46 -24.62 46.45 13.76
N PRO A 47 -24.27 47.75 13.79
CA PRO A 47 -22.89 48.18 13.73
C PRO A 47 -22.22 47.77 15.05
N HIS A 48 -21.52 46.64 15.05
CA HIS A 48 -20.70 46.24 16.20
C HIS A 48 -19.49 47.18 16.26
N PHE A 49 -19.55 48.17 17.15
CA PHE A 49 -18.53 49.21 17.30
C PHE A 49 -17.21 48.71 17.92
N SER A 50 -17.16 47.45 18.35
CA SER A 50 -15.94 46.82 18.81
C SER A 50 -15.25 46.10 17.65
N PHE A 51 -14.38 46.88 17.00
CA PHE A 51 -13.26 46.49 16.15
C PHE A 51 -13.62 46.08 14.72
N PHE A 52 -13.13 46.90 13.77
CA PHE A 52 -12.92 46.62 12.35
C PHE A 52 -11.93 45.45 12.13
N ASP A 53 -11.98 44.42 12.98
CA ASP A 53 -11.09 43.27 12.95
C ASP A 53 -11.73 42.16 12.13
N HIS A 54 -11.47 42.20 10.83
CA HIS A 54 -11.91 41.21 9.85
C HIS A 54 -11.11 39.89 9.93
N LYS A 55 -10.44 39.63 11.07
CA LYS A 55 -9.67 38.41 11.34
C LYS A 55 -10.53 37.18 11.55
N ASP A 56 -11.82 37.35 11.83
CA ASP A 56 -12.75 36.22 12.04
C ASP A 56 -13.75 36.07 10.89
N ASP A 57 -13.52 36.79 9.78
CA ASP A 57 -14.36 36.72 8.59
C ASP A 57 -14.41 35.30 8.02
N VAL A 58 -15.62 34.88 7.65
CA VAL A 58 -15.88 33.58 7.05
C VAL A 58 -16.20 33.75 5.57
N GLY A 59 -15.41 33.10 4.72
CA GLY A 59 -15.71 32.99 3.29
C GLY A 59 -16.33 31.63 2.94
N VAL A 60 -17.37 31.65 2.11
CA VAL A 60 -18.09 30.44 1.67
C VAL A 60 -17.98 30.30 0.15
N LYS A 61 -17.52 29.15 -0.33
CA LYS A 61 -17.56 28.80 -1.76
C LYS A 61 -18.63 27.73 -1.98
N CYS A 62 -19.71 28.10 -2.66
CA CYS A 62 -20.74 27.15 -3.07
C CYS A 62 -20.23 26.26 -4.22
N ARG A 63 -20.78 25.04 -4.29
CA ARG A 63 -20.46 24.07 -5.35
C ARG A 63 -20.91 24.58 -6.72
N THR A 64 -20.02 24.57 -7.70
CA THR A 64 -20.33 24.76 -9.12
C THR A 64 -20.00 23.54 -9.97
N GLU A 65 -19.27 22.58 -9.42
CA GLU A 65 -18.90 21.33 -10.10
C GLU A 65 -20.07 20.33 -10.02
N PRO A 66 -20.40 19.62 -11.11
CA PRO A 66 -21.37 18.53 -11.05
C PRO A 66 -20.93 17.47 -10.01
N GLU A 67 -21.92 16.83 -9.37
CA GLU A 67 -21.69 15.59 -8.61
C GLU A 67 -20.80 14.65 -9.45
N PRO A 68 -19.70 14.11 -8.91
CA PRO A 68 -18.87 13.19 -9.67
C PRO A 68 -19.71 12.00 -10.12
N ASP A 69 -19.34 11.44 -11.27
CA ASP A 69 -19.87 10.17 -11.73
C ASP A 69 -19.87 9.16 -10.55
N PRO A 70 -21.02 8.56 -10.20
CA PRO A 70 -21.10 7.61 -9.08
C PRO A 70 -20.11 6.44 -9.23
N GLU A 71 -19.64 6.15 -10.45
CA GLU A 71 -18.65 5.11 -10.73
C GLU A 71 -17.19 5.59 -10.61
N ARG A 72 -16.92 6.91 -10.59
CA ARG A 72 -15.57 7.46 -10.62
C ARG A 72 -15.22 8.26 -9.36
N LYS A 73 -14.83 7.53 -8.31
CA LYS A 73 -14.43 8.09 -7.01
C LYS A 73 -12.95 8.50 -6.90
N VAL A 74 -12.16 8.38 -7.98
CA VAL A 74 -10.72 8.71 -7.99
C VAL A 74 -10.39 9.60 -9.19
N ARG A 75 -9.52 10.60 -8.99
CA ARG A 75 -9.01 11.47 -10.07
C ARG A 75 -7.57 11.90 -9.87
N LEU A 76 -6.92 12.27 -10.99
CA LEU A 76 -5.64 12.98 -11.00
C LEU A 76 -5.88 14.44 -11.35
N ILE A 77 -5.25 15.35 -10.61
CA ILE A 77 -5.32 16.79 -10.84
C ILE A 77 -3.93 17.35 -11.14
N GLY A 78 -3.80 18.08 -12.25
CA GLY A 78 -2.55 18.65 -12.70
C GLY A 78 -2.48 18.86 -14.21
N PRO A 79 -1.46 19.59 -14.69
CA PRO A 79 -1.29 19.88 -16.11
C PRO A 79 -1.13 18.62 -16.96
N LEU A 80 -0.64 17.52 -16.37
CA LEU A 80 -0.39 16.23 -17.03
C LEU A 80 -1.43 15.15 -16.65
N SER A 81 -2.58 15.55 -16.06
CA SER A 81 -3.60 14.61 -15.56
C SER A 81 -4.18 13.71 -16.65
N THR A 82 -4.31 14.24 -17.87
CA THR A 82 -4.73 13.49 -19.07
C THR A 82 -3.69 12.48 -19.54
N GLU A 83 -2.43 12.63 -19.14
CA GLU A 83 -1.31 11.72 -19.41
C GLU A 83 -1.04 10.77 -18.22
N GLY A 84 -2.02 10.61 -17.34
CA GLY A 84 -1.93 9.74 -16.18
C GLY A 84 -1.04 10.28 -15.08
N GLU A 85 -0.78 11.59 -15.04
CA GLU A 85 0.13 12.19 -14.07
C GLU A 85 -0.52 13.32 -13.28
N GLY A 86 -0.47 13.25 -11.96
CA GLY A 86 -0.92 14.36 -11.15
C GLY A 86 -1.12 14.03 -9.68
N ARG A 87 -1.67 15.01 -8.96
CA ARG A 87 -2.10 14.85 -7.57
C ARG A 87 -3.25 13.86 -7.50
N LEU A 88 -3.13 12.89 -6.62
CA LEU A 88 -4.17 11.90 -6.37
C LEU A 88 -5.22 12.46 -5.41
N GLU A 89 -6.47 12.44 -5.85
CA GLU A 89 -7.63 12.77 -5.03
C GLU A 89 -8.66 11.63 -5.09
N TYR A 90 -9.28 11.34 -3.95
CA TYR A 90 -10.44 10.42 -3.90
C TYR A 90 -11.65 11.11 -3.26
N PHE A 91 -12.82 10.67 -3.67
CA PHE A 91 -14.11 11.20 -3.27
C PHE A 91 -14.73 10.34 -2.17
N LYS A 92 -15.03 10.94 -1.02
CA LYS A 92 -15.69 10.30 0.12
C LYS A 92 -16.50 11.32 0.90
N HIS A 93 -17.62 10.88 1.45
CA HIS A 93 -18.55 11.71 2.23
C HIS A 93 -18.94 13.03 1.53
N GLY A 94 -19.15 12.99 0.21
CA GLY A 94 -19.57 14.17 -0.55
C GLY A 94 -18.45 15.18 -0.88
N HIS A 95 -17.19 14.89 -0.56
CA HIS A 95 -16.06 15.78 -0.82
C HIS A 95 -14.90 15.05 -1.52
N TRP A 96 -14.18 15.80 -2.36
CA TRP A 96 -12.84 15.40 -2.80
C TRP A 96 -11.84 15.74 -1.71
N GLY A 97 -10.88 14.85 -1.47
CA GLY A 97 -9.73 15.09 -0.60
C GLY A 97 -8.47 14.45 -1.17
N THR A 98 -7.31 14.82 -0.63
CA THR A 98 -6.01 14.31 -1.08
C THR A 98 -5.61 13.04 -0.35
N VAL A 99 -4.96 12.11 -1.06
CA VAL A 99 -4.40 10.89 -0.45
C VAL A 99 -3.04 11.21 0.15
N CYS A 100 -2.76 10.70 1.36
CA CYS A 100 -1.45 10.83 1.97
C CYS A 100 -0.45 9.84 1.34
N LYS A 101 0.72 10.35 0.92
CA LYS A 101 1.82 9.55 0.36
C LYS A 101 2.60 8.76 1.42
N ALA A 102 2.45 9.11 2.70
CA ALA A 102 3.15 8.43 3.77
C ALA A 102 2.73 6.95 3.80
N TYR A 103 3.71 6.04 3.81
CA TYR A 103 3.50 4.59 3.81
C TYR A 103 2.79 4.04 2.56
N MET A 104 2.59 4.87 1.53
CA MET A 104 2.09 4.45 0.23
C MET A 104 3.26 3.84 -0.56
N GLY A 105 3.06 2.64 -1.10
CA GLY A 105 4.01 1.94 -1.95
C GLY A 105 3.56 1.89 -3.41
N THR A 106 4.26 1.09 -4.22
CA THR A 106 3.91 0.87 -5.63
C THR A 106 2.64 0.05 -5.81
N SER A 107 2.26 -0.76 -4.82
CA SER A 107 0.98 -1.49 -4.79
C SER A 107 -0.19 -0.51 -4.77
N GLU A 108 -0.19 0.42 -3.81
CA GLU A 108 -1.26 1.40 -3.66
C GLU A 108 -1.27 2.36 -4.85
N ALA A 109 -0.10 2.78 -5.34
CA ALA A 109 0.00 3.59 -6.56
C ALA A 109 -0.60 2.88 -7.78
N SER A 110 -0.31 1.59 -7.94
CA SER A 110 -0.87 0.79 -9.03
C SER A 110 -2.37 0.65 -8.90
N ALA A 111 -2.86 0.35 -7.70
CA ALA A 111 -4.27 0.26 -7.39
C ALA A 111 -5.04 1.51 -7.82
N PHE A 112 -4.57 2.70 -7.44
CA PHE A 112 -5.20 3.95 -7.86
C PHE A 112 -5.13 4.16 -9.38
N CYS A 113 -4.09 3.70 -10.06
CA CYS A 113 -4.03 3.75 -11.50
C CYS A 113 -5.02 2.79 -12.18
N PHE A 114 -5.23 1.59 -11.64
CA PHE A 114 -6.31 0.71 -12.09
C PHE A 114 -7.69 1.33 -11.88
N LEU A 115 -7.94 1.98 -10.74
CA LEU A 115 -9.17 2.76 -10.47
C LEU A 115 -9.37 3.93 -11.44
N LEU A 116 -8.28 4.46 -11.99
CA LEU A 116 -8.30 5.52 -13.00
C LEU A 116 -8.47 5.00 -14.44
N GLY A 117 -8.52 3.67 -14.62
CA GLY A 117 -8.67 3.00 -15.91
C GLY A 117 -7.36 2.59 -16.61
N TYR A 118 -6.20 2.74 -15.94
CA TYR A 118 -4.91 2.32 -16.48
C TYR A 118 -4.69 0.84 -16.19
N ARG A 119 -4.32 0.07 -17.22
CA ARG A 119 -4.16 -1.39 -17.11
C ARG A 119 -2.80 -1.84 -16.57
N ASN A 120 -1.85 -0.92 -16.49
CA ASN A 120 -0.45 -1.21 -16.17
C ASN A 120 -0.01 -0.56 -14.85
N GLY A 121 -0.95 -0.28 -13.94
CA GLY A 121 -0.64 0.31 -12.64
C GLY A 121 0.11 1.65 -12.75
N GLY A 122 0.97 1.92 -11.76
CA GLY A 122 1.65 3.21 -11.64
C GLY A 122 2.57 3.30 -10.44
N TYR A 123 3.18 4.47 -10.25
CA TYR A 123 4.12 4.73 -9.17
C TYR A 123 3.95 6.14 -8.61
N ILE A 124 4.42 6.33 -7.37
CA ILE A 124 4.38 7.61 -6.68
C ILE A 124 5.49 8.52 -7.20
N LEU A 125 5.14 9.77 -7.50
CA LEU A 125 6.10 10.81 -7.83
C LEU A 125 6.71 11.37 -6.54
N GLN A 126 8.03 11.32 -6.46
CA GLN A 126 8.77 11.79 -5.29
C GLN A 126 8.91 13.32 -5.25
N ASN A 127 8.87 13.99 -6.41
CA ASN A 127 9.05 15.43 -6.54
C ASN A 127 7.72 16.18 -6.66
N ARG A 128 7.64 17.32 -5.96
CA ARG A 128 6.47 18.20 -5.94
C ARG A 128 6.32 19.07 -7.20
N ASP A 129 7.32 19.11 -8.07
CA ASP A 129 7.27 19.98 -9.26
C ASP A 129 6.17 19.56 -10.26
N SER A 130 5.84 18.27 -10.28
CA SER A 130 4.69 17.69 -11.00
C SER A 130 3.32 18.05 -10.38
N LEU A 131 3.30 18.62 -9.16
CA LEU A 131 2.11 19.14 -8.47
C LEU A 131 1.86 20.63 -8.77
N ASN A 132 2.37 21.20 -9.88
CA ASN A 132 1.95 22.51 -10.40
C ASN A 132 0.44 22.61 -10.72
N ALA A 133 -0.36 21.62 -10.30
CA ALA A 133 -1.77 21.75 -10.07
C ALA A 133 -2.03 22.68 -8.87
N SER A 134 -2.71 23.80 -9.13
CA SER A 134 -3.34 24.70 -8.17
C SER A 134 -3.48 24.17 -6.73
N ARG A 135 -3.09 25.00 -5.75
CA ARG A 135 -3.19 24.75 -4.30
C ARG A 135 -4.54 24.07 -3.99
N PHE A 136 -4.49 22.90 -3.37
CA PHE A 136 -5.70 22.17 -2.95
C PHE A 136 -6.17 22.72 -1.61
N TYR A 137 -7.49 22.91 -1.47
CA TYR A 137 -8.11 23.52 -0.30
C TYR A 137 -9.17 22.61 0.36
N GLY A 138 -9.32 21.37 -0.11
CA GLY A 138 -10.16 20.34 0.52
C GLY A 138 -9.40 19.59 1.63
N PRO A 139 -10.03 18.64 2.33
CA PRO A 139 -9.39 17.89 3.40
C PRO A 139 -8.27 16.98 2.87
N PRO A 140 -7.12 16.88 3.54
CA PRO A 140 -6.26 15.72 3.39
C PRO A 140 -6.90 14.54 4.11
N TRP A 141 -6.95 13.40 3.44
CA TRP A 141 -7.48 12.19 4.03
C TRP A 141 -6.45 11.59 4.99
N THR A 142 -6.85 11.46 6.26
CA THR A 142 -5.99 10.97 7.33
C THR A 142 -6.12 9.48 7.59
N GLU A 143 -6.80 8.75 6.70
CA GLU A 143 -6.93 7.30 6.73
C GLU A 143 -5.92 6.67 5.77
N TYR A 144 -5.36 5.53 6.17
CA TYR A 144 -4.55 4.73 5.26
C TYR A 144 -5.46 3.87 4.40
N LEU A 145 -5.23 3.90 3.10
CA LEU A 145 -5.91 3.05 2.13
C LEU A 145 -4.98 1.90 1.76
N ASP A 146 -5.26 0.72 2.32
CA ASP A 146 -4.59 -0.52 1.92
C ASP A 146 -5.32 -1.08 0.70
N CYS A 147 -4.75 -0.83 -0.47
CA CYS A 147 -5.36 -1.20 -1.72
C CYS A 147 -4.65 -2.40 -2.35
N PRO A 148 -5.39 -3.43 -2.75
CA PRO A 148 -4.87 -4.49 -3.59
C PRO A 148 -4.38 -3.92 -4.92
N TRP A 149 -3.18 -4.31 -5.35
CA TRP A 149 -2.46 -3.65 -6.45
C TRP A 149 -3.24 -3.60 -7.77
N ASN A 150 -4.17 -4.52 -8.01
CA ASN A 150 -4.98 -4.64 -9.23
C ASN A 150 -6.44 -4.20 -9.06
N THR A 151 -6.75 -3.44 -8.00
CA THR A 151 -8.13 -3.11 -7.70
C THR A 151 -8.80 -2.20 -8.73
N THR A 152 -10.05 -2.51 -9.08
CA THR A 152 -10.89 -1.69 -9.97
C THR A 152 -12.08 -1.05 -9.25
N ASP A 153 -12.21 -1.25 -7.94
CA ASP A 153 -13.22 -0.62 -7.09
C ASP A 153 -12.59 -0.10 -5.80
N ILE A 154 -12.75 1.20 -5.52
CA ILE A 154 -12.14 1.86 -4.35
C ILE A 154 -12.70 1.32 -3.04
N GLU A 155 -13.93 0.81 -3.03
CA GLU A 155 -14.56 0.24 -1.82
C GLU A 155 -13.87 -1.05 -1.36
N THR A 156 -13.08 -1.67 -2.24
CA THR A 156 -12.25 -2.82 -1.89
C THR A 156 -10.90 -2.45 -1.30
N CYS A 157 -10.54 -1.16 -1.30
CA CYS A 157 -9.43 -0.66 -0.52
C CYS A 157 -9.87 -0.56 0.93
N LEU A 158 -9.09 -1.15 1.83
CA LEU A 158 -9.42 -1.15 3.24
C LEU A 158 -8.98 0.18 3.85
N THR A 159 -9.91 0.87 4.48
CA THR A 159 -9.57 2.00 5.34
C THR A 159 -9.03 1.46 6.66
N ARG A 160 -7.70 1.35 6.77
CA ARG A 160 -7.08 1.00 8.06
C ARG A 160 -7.04 2.27 8.91
N ASN A 161 -7.91 2.32 9.93
CA ASN A 161 -7.74 3.23 11.07
C ASN A 161 -6.60 2.71 11.94
N TRP A 162 -5.36 2.77 11.42
CA TRP A 162 -4.21 2.43 12.24
C TRP A 162 -4.21 3.33 13.48
N ALA A 163 -4.16 2.71 14.66
CA ALA A 163 -4.04 3.38 15.94
C ALA A 163 -2.68 4.10 16.13
N TYR A 164 -1.98 4.44 15.05
CA TYR A 164 -0.82 5.30 15.07
C TYR A 164 -1.29 6.76 15.11
N LYS A 165 -1.29 7.33 16.32
CA LYS A 165 -1.40 8.79 16.51
C LYS A 165 -0.43 9.57 15.60
N ASP A 166 0.67 8.95 15.21
CA ASP A 166 1.69 9.51 14.32
C ASP A 166 1.28 9.54 12.83
N PHE A 167 0.49 8.59 12.32
CA PHE A 167 0.04 8.61 10.91
C PHE A 167 -0.91 9.80 10.68
N ARG A 168 -1.91 9.95 11.55
CA ARG A 168 -2.85 11.07 11.49
C ARG A 168 -2.12 12.43 11.54
N LYS A 169 -1.09 12.54 12.39
CA LYS A 169 -0.25 13.74 12.49
C LYS A 169 0.68 13.94 11.28
N THR A 170 1.08 12.87 10.60
CA THR A 170 1.89 12.95 9.38
C THR A 170 1.05 13.40 8.18
N CYS A 171 -0.23 13.04 8.18
CA CYS A 171 -1.16 13.25 7.08
C CYS A 171 -2.19 14.36 7.32
N ASP A 172 -2.05 15.15 8.40
CA ASP A 172 -2.96 16.28 8.71
C ASP A 172 -2.66 17.55 7.91
N ALA A 173 -1.64 17.51 7.05
CA ALA A 173 -1.19 18.61 6.21
C ALA A 173 -0.95 18.17 4.76
N HIS A 174 -1.19 19.09 3.83
CA HIS A 174 -0.94 18.91 2.39
C HIS A 174 0.54 18.80 2.01
N THR A 175 1.46 18.75 2.98
CA THR A 175 2.89 18.49 2.74
C THR A 175 3.13 17.08 2.17
N ASN A 176 2.23 16.16 2.49
CA ASN A 176 2.32 14.75 2.14
C ASN A 176 1.26 14.28 1.14
N ASP A 177 0.65 15.19 0.36
CA ASP A 177 -0.25 14.78 -0.71
C ASP A 177 0.48 13.89 -1.73
N ALA A 178 -0.15 12.76 -2.08
CA ALA A 178 0.34 11.81 -3.07
C ALA A 178 0.16 12.38 -4.48
N ALA A 179 1.19 12.17 -5.29
CA ALA A 179 1.15 12.38 -6.72
C ALA A 179 1.55 11.07 -7.39
N LEU A 180 0.87 10.70 -8.47
CA LEU A 180 1.11 9.45 -9.18
C LEU A 180 1.46 9.72 -10.64
N LYS A 181 2.21 8.78 -11.23
CA LYS A 181 2.26 8.55 -12.67
C LYS A 181 1.71 7.15 -12.95
N CYS A 182 0.62 7.10 -13.68
CA CYS A 182 0.07 5.87 -14.23
C CYS A 182 0.77 5.51 -15.53
N ARG A 183 1.02 4.22 -15.71
CA ARG A 183 1.72 3.70 -16.88
C ARG A 183 0.72 3.51 -18.01
N THR A 184 0.99 4.13 -19.15
CA THR A 184 0.31 3.86 -20.42
C THR A 184 0.98 2.73 -21.19
N ASP A 185 2.27 2.52 -20.96
CA ASP A 185 3.06 1.49 -21.60
C ASP A 185 2.85 0.15 -20.88
N GLU A 186 2.79 -0.95 -21.64
CA GLU A 186 2.77 -2.30 -21.07
C GLU A 186 4.02 -2.54 -20.24
N TYR A 187 3.87 -3.27 -19.13
CA TYR A 187 5.05 -3.73 -18.41
C TYR A 187 5.86 -4.59 -19.38
N PRO A 188 7.16 -4.33 -19.53
CA PRO A 188 7.98 -5.17 -20.36
C PRO A 188 7.92 -6.60 -19.82
N GLU A 189 7.52 -7.53 -20.67
CA GLU A 189 7.54 -8.96 -20.38
C GLU A 189 8.98 -9.46 -20.43
N TYR A 190 9.75 -9.13 -19.40
CA TYR A 190 11.12 -9.63 -19.32
C TYR A 190 11.11 -11.13 -19.03
N GLU A 191 11.77 -11.89 -19.88
CA GLU A 191 12.01 -13.30 -19.61
C GLU A 191 12.99 -13.46 -18.45
N VAL A 192 12.71 -14.46 -17.61
CA VAL A 192 13.55 -14.80 -16.45
C VAL A 192 14.00 -16.24 -16.59
N LYS A 193 15.27 -16.51 -16.30
CA LYS A 193 15.80 -17.88 -16.19
C LYS A 193 16.76 -18.03 -15.03
N LEU A 194 16.80 -19.25 -14.50
CA LEU A 194 17.78 -19.69 -13.52
C LEU A 194 18.81 -20.58 -14.25
N ILE A 195 20.09 -20.17 -14.25
CA ILE A 195 21.17 -20.92 -14.92
C ILE A 195 22.16 -21.52 -13.94
N GLY A 196 22.83 -22.60 -14.35
CA GLY A 196 23.89 -23.23 -13.54
C GLY A 196 23.39 -23.94 -12.29
N GLY A 197 22.09 -24.26 -12.22
CA GLY A 197 21.47 -25.06 -11.16
C GLY A 197 20.45 -26.05 -11.73
N SER A 198 19.30 -26.21 -11.07
CA SER A 198 18.19 -27.09 -11.47
C SER A 198 17.04 -26.29 -12.13
N LEU A 199 15.87 -26.90 -12.29
CA LEU A 199 14.65 -26.22 -12.78
C LEU A 199 14.13 -25.15 -11.82
N ASN A 200 14.40 -25.28 -10.51
CA ASN A 200 13.89 -24.38 -9.47
C ASN A 200 14.99 -23.58 -8.76
N GLU A 201 16.27 -23.74 -9.12
CA GLU A 201 17.35 -22.94 -8.55
C GLU A 201 18.48 -22.64 -9.52
N GLY A 202 19.12 -21.49 -9.36
CA GLY A 202 20.21 -21.07 -10.23
C GLY A 202 20.53 -19.58 -10.12
N GLN A 203 21.55 -19.17 -10.88
CA GLN A 203 21.85 -17.76 -11.09
C GLN A 203 20.68 -17.09 -11.83
N LEU A 204 20.19 -15.99 -11.27
CA LEU A 204 19.12 -15.19 -11.85
C LEU A 204 19.62 -14.39 -13.06
N ARG A 205 18.99 -14.62 -14.21
CA ARG A 205 19.20 -13.89 -15.45
C ARG A 205 17.89 -13.29 -15.94
N ILE A 206 17.95 -12.03 -16.40
CA ILE A 206 16.81 -11.30 -16.97
C ILE A 206 17.15 -10.93 -18.40
N GLU A 207 16.23 -11.20 -19.32
CA GLU A 207 16.33 -10.77 -20.70
C GLU A 207 15.86 -9.32 -20.82
N TYR A 208 16.73 -8.47 -21.37
CA TYR A 208 16.45 -7.06 -21.62
C TYR A 208 17.08 -6.68 -22.95
N ASN A 209 16.27 -6.18 -23.89
CA ASN A 209 16.73 -5.70 -25.19
C ASN A 209 17.59 -6.73 -25.97
N ASN A 210 17.11 -7.97 -26.09
CA ASN A 210 17.78 -9.09 -26.76
C ASN A 210 19.12 -9.49 -26.12
N SER A 211 19.33 -9.18 -24.85
CA SER A 211 20.55 -9.48 -24.11
C SER A 211 20.22 -10.01 -22.71
N TRP A 212 21.01 -10.96 -22.23
CA TRP A 212 20.81 -11.55 -20.90
C TRP A 212 21.69 -10.85 -19.87
N TYR A 213 21.06 -10.29 -18.84
CA TYR A 213 21.72 -9.58 -17.76
C TYR A 213 21.74 -10.43 -16.50
N SER A 214 22.85 -10.39 -15.78
CA SER A 214 22.95 -10.85 -14.40
C SER A 214 22.40 -9.82 -13.44
N VAL A 215 21.64 -10.28 -12.47
CA VAL A 215 21.12 -9.41 -11.40
C VAL A 215 22.18 -9.27 -10.31
N CYS A 216 22.42 -8.04 -9.84
CA CYS A 216 23.38 -7.72 -8.77
C CYS A 216 22.75 -6.95 -7.62
N SER A 217 23.40 -7.02 -6.45
CA SER A 217 23.11 -6.21 -5.26
C SER A 217 24.18 -5.11 -5.08
N LEU A 218 23.73 -3.93 -4.67
CA LEU A 218 24.57 -2.77 -4.37
C LEU A 218 24.89 -2.76 -2.86
N ARG A 219 26.04 -3.33 -2.46
CA ARG A 219 26.51 -3.53 -1.06
C ARG A 219 26.38 -2.33 -0.08
N ASN A 220 26.03 -1.13 -0.53
CA ASN A 220 26.18 0.11 0.23
C ASN A 220 24.90 0.92 0.45
N ASN A 221 23.68 0.41 0.16
CA ASN A 221 22.48 1.09 0.63
C ASN A 221 21.27 0.16 0.67
N TRP A 222 20.28 0.55 1.46
CA TRP A 222 19.03 -0.11 1.81
C TRP A 222 18.09 -0.49 0.64
N ARG A 223 18.60 -0.59 -0.60
CA ARG A 223 17.93 -0.83 -1.89
C ARG A 223 18.43 -2.10 -2.58
N ASP A 224 18.94 -3.05 -1.79
CA ASP A 224 19.43 -4.34 -2.27
C ASP A 224 18.31 -5.30 -2.66
N VAL A 225 18.62 -6.25 -3.54
CA VAL A 225 17.79 -7.45 -3.81
C VAL A 225 17.47 -8.11 -2.47
N ARG A 226 16.17 -8.32 -2.21
CA ARG A 226 15.67 -8.93 -0.96
C ARG A 226 14.94 -10.24 -1.27
N ALA A 227 14.51 -10.91 -0.20
CA ALA A 227 13.62 -12.06 -0.25
C ALA A 227 12.34 -11.79 -1.06
N THR A 228 11.86 -10.55 -1.04
CA THR A 228 10.72 -10.10 -1.84
C THR A 228 10.99 -10.18 -3.35
N THR A 229 12.23 -9.92 -3.81
CA THR A 229 12.63 -10.11 -5.21
C THR A 229 12.63 -11.58 -5.61
N ALA A 230 13.15 -12.47 -4.75
CA ALA A 230 13.10 -13.91 -5.01
C ALA A 230 11.66 -14.42 -5.10
N ALA A 231 10.75 -13.93 -4.24
CA ALA A 231 9.34 -14.27 -4.30
C ALA A 231 8.68 -13.87 -5.64
N VAL A 232 8.97 -12.68 -6.18
CA VAL A 232 8.46 -12.24 -7.49
C VAL A 232 8.99 -13.11 -8.63
N VAL A 233 10.29 -13.40 -8.61
CA VAL A 233 10.93 -14.27 -9.61
C VAL A 233 10.31 -15.67 -9.59
N CYS A 234 10.19 -16.26 -8.41
CA CYS A 234 9.63 -17.60 -8.25
C CYS A 234 8.16 -17.66 -8.67
N ARG A 235 7.36 -16.63 -8.32
CA ARG A 235 6.00 -16.47 -8.81
C ARG A 235 5.94 -16.42 -10.34
N GLN A 236 6.78 -15.62 -10.99
CA GLN A 236 6.82 -15.54 -12.46
C GLN A 236 7.20 -16.87 -13.11
N LEU A 237 8.02 -17.68 -12.44
CA LEU A 237 8.40 -19.02 -12.87
C LEU A 237 7.37 -20.11 -12.51
N GLY A 238 6.27 -19.76 -11.84
CA GLY A 238 5.18 -20.67 -11.47
C GLY A 238 5.33 -21.37 -10.10
N TYR A 239 6.29 -20.96 -9.28
CA TYR A 239 6.50 -21.49 -7.92
C TYR A 239 5.78 -20.62 -6.88
N MET A 240 4.72 -21.17 -6.28
CA MET A 240 3.81 -20.44 -5.38
C MET A 240 4.37 -20.29 -3.95
N ASN A 241 5.20 -21.22 -3.48
CA ASN A 241 5.81 -21.16 -2.14
C ASN A 241 6.99 -20.16 -2.03
N GLY A 242 7.11 -19.25 -3.01
CA GLY A 242 8.16 -18.25 -3.10
C GLY A 242 9.54 -18.86 -3.25
N GLY A 243 10.55 -18.15 -2.76
CA GLY A 243 11.93 -18.60 -2.85
C GLY A 243 12.91 -17.76 -2.06
N GLU A 244 14.08 -18.34 -1.81
CA GLU A 244 15.22 -17.68 -1.18
C GLU A 244 16.21 -17.14 -2.22
N TYR A 245 17.09 -16.24 -1.77
CA TYR A 245 18.22 -15.79 -2.58
C TYR A 245 19.52 -15.84 -1.80
N ARG A 246 20.62 -15.95 -2.53
CA ARG A 246 21.98 -15.78 -2.00
C ARG A 246 22.86 -15.13 -3.05
N PHE A 247 24.00 -14.61 -2.62
CA PHE A 247 24.99 -14.09 -3.55
C PHE A 247 25.97 -15.18 -3.97
N ILE A 248 26.29 -15.20 -5.25
CA ILE A 248 27.33 -16.05 -5.84
C ILE A 248 28.36 -15.18 -6.55
N THR A 249 29.58 -15.69 -6.64
CA THR A 249 30.63 -15.10 -7.48
C THR A 249 30.54 -15.70 -8.87
N ILE A 250 30.57 -14.86 -9.90
CA ILE A 250 30.64 -15.27 -11.31
C ILE A 250 31.86 -14.66 -11.98
N ASP A 251 32.39 -15.34 -12.98
CA ASP A 251 33.51 -14.86 -13.79
C ASP A 251 33.06 -13.73 -14.73
N GLN A 252 33.84 -12.65 -14.80
CA GLN A 252 33.61 -11.50 -15.71
C GLN A 252 34.14 -11.82 -17.13
N PRO A 253 33.57 -11.23 -18.20
CA PRO A 253 32.62 -10.12 -18.22
C PRO A 253 31.15 -10.53 -18.33
N ASP A 254 30.28 -9.77 -17.66
CA ASP A 254 28.82 -9.95 -17.78
C ASP A 254 28.08 -8.61 -17.91
N LEU A 255 26.87 -8.66 -18.44
CA LEU A 255 25.94 -7.52 -18.42
C LEU A 255 25.19 -7.49 -17.09
N TRP A 256 25.05 -6.32 -16.48
CA TRP A 256 24.52 -6.18 -15.12
C TRP A 256 23.24 -5.35 -15.08
N ILE A 257 22.24 -5.84 -14.36
CA ILE A 257 20.99 -5.13 -14.11
C ILE A 257 20.68 -5.14 -12.62
N GLY A 258 20.28 -3.99 -12.11
CA GLY A 258 19.78 -3.88 -10.75
C GLY A 258 18.27 -4.05 -10.69
N LEU A 259 17.78 -4.84 -9.73
CA LEU A 259 16.37 -5.16 -9.54
C LEU A 259 15.98 -5.06 -8.06
N ASP A 260 14.94 -4.27 -7.75
CA ASP A 260 14.35 -4.16 -6.40
C ASP A 260 12.84 -4.35 -6.50
N CYS A 261 12.33 -5.38 -5.83
CA CYS A 261 10.91 -5.71 -5.78
C CYS A 261 10.39 -5.62 -4.34
N ASN A 262 9.16 -5.19 -4.17
CA ASN A 262 8.48 -5.11 -2.88
C ASN A 262 7.80 -6.44 -2.48
N GLY A 263 7.65 -7.39 -3.40
CA GLY A 263 7.10 -8.73 -3.16
C GLY A 263 5.64 -8.91 -3.60
N LYS A 264 4.93 -7.82 -3.90
CA LYS A 264 3.54 -7.82 -4.41
C LYS A 264 3.47 -7.82 -5.94
N GLU A 265 4.59 -7.65 -6.66
CA GLU A 265 4.63 -7.58 -8.12
C GLU A 265 4.32 -8.91 -8.82
N MET A 266 3.47 -8.96 -9.85
CA MET A 266 3.15 -10.22 -10.53
C MET A 266 4.33 -10.82 -11.31
N ASN A 267 5.21 -9.97 -11.84
CA ASN A 267 6.40 -10.36 -12.58
C ASN A 267 7.50 -9.31 -12.39
N VAL A 268 8.72 -9.64 -12.78
CA VAL A 268 9.89 -8.76 -12.59
C VAL A 268 9.75 -7.43 -13.34
N GLY A 269 9.00 -7.40 -14.44
CA GLY A 269 8.74 -6.18 -15.23
C GLY A 269 8.08 -5.05 -14.42
N GLN A 270 7.38 -5.39 -13.34
CA GLN A 270 6.76 -4.42 -12.43
C GLN A 270 7.69 -3.90 -11.33
N CYS A 271 8.84 -4.54 -11.13
CA CYS A 271 9.81 -4.14 -10.13
C CYS A 271 10.57 -2.87 -10.54
N ASN A 272 11.28 -2.29 -9.59
CA ASN A 272 12.12 -1.14 -9.85
C ASN A 272 13.48 -1.56 -10.41
N TYR A 273 13.86 -1.00 -11.56
CA TYR A 273 15.13 -1.26 -12.23
C TYR A 273 16.11 -0.12 -12.04
N PHE A 274 17.38 -0.47 -11.82
CA PHE A 274 18.48 0.51 -11.77
C PHE A 274 19.56 0.07 -12.76
N MET A 275 19.52 0.66 -13.95
CA MET A 275 20.57 0.53 -14.95
C MET A 275 21.75 1.38 -14.52
N THR A 276 22.69 0.78 -13.79
CA THR A 276 24.00 1.41 -13.64
C THR A 276 25.08 0.43 -14.06
N HIS A 277 25.62 0.63 -15.25
CA HIS A 277 26.78 -0.11 -15.79
C HIS A 277 28.05 0.04 -14.92
N THR A 278 28.01 0.86 -13.87
CA THR A 278 29.20 1.33 -13.15
C THR A 278 29.28 0.86 -11.68
N TYR A 279 28.26 0.21 -11.11
CA TYR A 279 28.20 0.01 -9.65
C TYR A 279 28.06 -1.45 -9.15
N CYS A 280 28.06 -2.46 -10.03
CA CYS A 280 28.12 -3.86 -9.59
C CYS A 280 29.58 -4.33 -9.35
N GLY A 281 30.25 -3.62 -8.43
CA GLY A 281 31.57 -3.91 -7.86
C GLY A 281 32.78 -3.61 -8.77
N PRO A 282 33.96 -3.27 -8.21
CA PRO A 282 35.20 -3.17 -8.97
C PRO A 282 35.66 -4.55 -9.47
N ILE A 283 36.48 -4.55 -10.52
CA ILE A 283 37.05 -5.73 -11.20
C ILE A 283 37.62 -6.72 -10.16
N GLY A 284 37.01 -7.92 -10.05
CA GLY A 284 37.57 -9.05 -9.29
C GLY A 284 36.57 -9.93 -8.55
N TYR A 285 35.42 -9.40 -8.09
CA TYR A 285 34.35 -10.19 -7.46
C TYR A 285 32.99 -9.53 -7.64
N SER A 286 32.12 -10.09 -8.48
CA SER A 286 30.76 -9.59 -8.66
C SER A 286 29.76 -10.54 -8.02
N ASN A 287 28.96 -9.99 -7.09
CA ASN A 287 27.91 -10.70 -6.37
C ASN A 287 26.66 -10.81 -7.26
N ALA A 288 26.61 -11.83 -8.11
CA ALA A 288 25.38 -12.16 -8.81
C ALA A 288 24.36 -12.78 -7.85
N VAL A 289 23.08 -12.59 -8.16
CA VAL A 289 21.98 -13.19 -7.39
C VAL A 289 21.74 -14.62 -7.85
N TYR A 290 21.70 -15.53 -6.88
CA TYR A 290 21.24 -16.89 -7.04
C TYR A 290 19.88 -17.01 -6.34
N VAL A 291 18.90 -17.59 -7.01
CA VAL A 291 17.53 -17.80 -6.49
C VAL A 291 17.26 -19.30 -6.39
N LYS A 292 16.55 -19.70 -5.34
CA LYS A 292 15.96 -21.04 -5.20
C LYS A 292 14.49 -20.91 -4.86
N CYS A 293 13.65 -21.50 -5.70
CA CYS A 293 12.21 -21.51 -5.55
C CYS A 293 11.74 -22.78 -4.86
N TYR A 294 10.74 -22.63 -4.00
CA TYR A 294 10.14 -23.74 -3.27
C TYR A 294 8.94 -24.30 -4.04
N GLU A 295 8.89 -25.63 -4.15
CA GLU A 295 7.77 -26.34 -4.78
C GLU A 295 6.59 -26.44 -3.81
N VAL A 296 5.39 -26.54 -4.37
CA VAL A 296 4.16 -26.88 -3.63
C VAL A 296 4.20 -28.37 -3.31
N ASP A 297 4.14 -28.72 -2.03
CA ASP A 297 4.15 -30.11 -1.58
C ASP A 297 2.73 -30.61 -1.22
N ASP A 298 2.60 -31.90 -0.90
CA ASP A 298 1.31 -32.48 -0.52
C ASP A 298 0.75 -31.88 0.78
N ALA A 299 1.59 -31.31 1.64
CA ALA A 299 1.16 -30.66 2.86
C ALA A 299 0.47 -29.33 2.55
N ASP A 300 0.90 -28.63 1.51
CA ASP A 300 0.23 -27.41 1.05
C ASP A 300 -1.18 -27.68 0.52
N ARG A 301 -1.39 -28.87 -0.06
CA ARG A 301 -2.72 -29.31 -0.53
C ARG A 301 -3.62 -29.85 0.58
N GLN A 302 -3.02 -30.31 1.67
CA GLN A 302 -3.73 -30.92 2.81
C GLN A 302 -3.83 -29.99 4.02
N MET A 303 -3.35 -28.76 3.91
CA MET A 303 -3.41 -27.81 5.01
C MET A 303 -4.87 -27.53 5.39
N SER A 304 -5.08 -27.11 6.62
CA SER A 304 -6.40 -26.70 7.12
C SER A 304 -6.27 -25.41 7.91
N THR A 305 -7.34 -24.64 7.94
CA THR A 305 -7.44 -23.39 8.69
C THR A 305 -8.20 -23.62 9.98
N TYR A 306 -7.85 -22.90 11.05
CA TYR A 306 -8.53 -22.98 12.34
C TYR A 306 -8.50 -21.62 13.06
N ILE A 307 -9.60 -21.26 13.73
CA ILE A 307 -9.67 -20.05 14.57
C ILE A 307 -9.68 -20.50 16.03
N GLU A 308 -8.72 -20.02 16.84
CA GLU A 308 -8.73 -20.28 18.28
C GLU A 308 -9.83 -19.49 18.99
N ASP A 309 -10.18 -19.89 20.21
CA ASP A 309 -11.20 -19.24 21.05
C ASP A 309 -10.91 -17.75 21.32
N ASP A 310 -9.65 -17.34 21.21
CA ASP A 310 -9.22 -15.95 21.36
C ASP A 310 -9.18 -15.14 20.05
N GLY A 311 -9.62 -15.74 18.94
CA GLY A 311 -9.74 -15.12 17.61
C GLY A 311 -8.48 -15.23 16.73
N ARG A 312 -7.43 -15.95 17.16
CA ARG A 312 -6.22 -16.15 16.35
C ARG A 312 -6.47 -17.07 15.15
N ALA A 313 -5.99 -16.64 13.99
CA ALA A 313 -5.95 -17.45 12.78
C ALA A 313 -4.74 -18.38 12.80
N LEU A 314 -4.97 -19.68 12.62
CA LEU A 314 -3.95 -20.73 12.54
C LEU A 314 -4.06 -21.50 11.22
N ILE A 315 -2.91 -21.84 10.65
CA ILE A 315 -2.81 -22.82 9.56
C ILE A 315 -2.23 -24.10 10.13
N HIS A 316 -2.95 -25.21 9.99
CA HIS A 316 -2.45 -26.53 10.36
C HIS A 316 -1.90 -27.24 9.12
N ARG A 317 -0.60 -27.52 9.12
CA ARG A 317 0.15 -28.12 8.01
C ARG A 317 1.16 -29.11 8.56
N ASN A 318 1.22 -30.33 8.01
CA ASN A 318 2.12 -31.40 8.47
C ASN A 318 2.04 -31.71 9.97
N GLY A 319 0.84 -31.67 10.56
CA GLY A 319 0.67 -31.91 12.00
C GLY A 319 1.15 -30.76 12.90
N ILE A 320 1.55 -29.64 12.31
CA ILE A 320 2.05 -28.45 13.01
C ILE A 320 1.05 -27.31 12.80
N SER A 321 0.73 -26.60 13.88
CA SER A 321 -0.04 -25.35 13.81
C SER A 321 0.90 -24.15 13.65
N TRP A 322 0.61 -23.33 12.65
CA TRP A 322 1.36 -22.15 12.25
C TRP A 322 0.55 -20.90 12.56
N GLU A 323 1.14 -19.96 13.28
CA GLU A 323 0.54 -18.65 13.56
C GLU A 323 0.83 -17.67 12.42
N ILE A 324 -0.14 -16.83 12.06
CA ILE A 324 0.02 -15.87 10.96
C ILE A 324 0.51 -14.52 11.51
N CYS A 325 1.59 -13.96 10.96
CA CYS A 325 2.10 -12.66 11.36
C CYS A 325 1.22 -11.52 10.82
N SER A 326 0.87 -10.55 11.67
CA SER A 326 -0.04 -9.46 11.29
C SER A 326 0.56 -8.43 10.32
N ASN A 327 1.88 -8.41 10.15
CA ASN A 327 2.57 -7.43 9.29
C ASN A 327 2.27 -7.61 7.80
N THR A 328 1.71 -8.77 7.43
CA THR A 328 1.43 -9.19 6.06
C THR A 328 0.07 -9.87 5.93
N TRP A 329 -0.74 -9.77 7.00
CA TRP A 329 -2.10 -10.24 7.04
C TRP A 329 -3.02 -9.07 6.69
N GLY A 330 -4.00 -9.33 5.82
CA GLY A 330 -4.99 -8.37 5.39
C GLY A 330 -6.27 -9.08 4.96
N ASP A 331 -7.30 -8.31 4.60
CA ASP A 331 -8.62 -8.92 4.36
C ASP A 331 -8.65 -9.86 3.15
N ILE A 332 -7.75 -9.73 2.17
CA ILE A 332 -7.70 -10.71 1.07
C ILE A 332 -7.24 -12.08 1.60
N GLU A 333 -6.16 -12.10 2.37
CA GLU A 333 -5.64 -13.31 3.00
C GLU A 333 -6.66 -13.88 4.01
N ALA A 334 -7.33 -13.01 4.76
CA ALA A 334 -8.39 -13.39 5.70
C ALA A 334 -9.65 -13.93 5.00
N ASP A 335 -10.04 -13.34 3.86
CA ASP A 335 -11.15 -13.83 3.02
C ASP A 335 -10.81 -15.20 2.44
N ALA A 336 -9.59 -15.39 1.92
CA ALA A 336 -9.11 -16.68 1.44
C ALA A 336 -9.10 -17.74 2.57
N PHE A 337 -8.67 -17.35 3.77
CA PHE A 337 -8.70 -18.19 4.96
C PHE A 337 -10.12 -18.59 5.34
N CYS A 338 -11.08 -17.65 5.34
CA CYS A 338 -12.47 -17.94 5.67
C CYS A 338 -13.19 -18.76 4.61
N ARG A 339 -12.87 -18.56 3.32
CA ARG A 339 -13.36 -19.41 2.23
C ARG A 339 -12.90 -20.85 2.40
N MET A 340 -11.65 -21.03 2.82
CA MET A 340 -11.11 -22.35 3.12
C MET A 340 -11.73 -22.97 4.38
N LEU A 341 -11.98 -22.18 5.43
CA LEU A 341 -12.51 -22.65 6.72
C LEU A 341 -13.99 -23.04 6.67
N VAL A 342 -14.84 -22.10 6.21
CA VAL A 342 -16.31 -22.17 6.32
C VAL A 342 -17.01 -21.87 4.99
N ASN A 343 -16.26 -21.76 3.89
CA ASN A 343 -16.79 -21.41 2.57
C ASN A 343 -17.60 -20.09 2.56
N SER A 344 -17.12 -19.12 3.34
CA SER A 344 -17.69 -17.77 3.42
C SER A 344 -16.61 -16.70 3.37
N GLY A 345 -17.01 -15.44 3.22
CA GLY A 345 -16.08 -14.33 3.25
C GLY A 345 -15.66 -13.98 4.67
N GLY A 346 -14.53 -13.31 4.81
CA GLY A 346 -14.05 -12.85 6.11
C GLY A 346 -13.09 -11.69 6.01
N VAL A 347 -12.82 -11.09 7.16
CA VAL A 347 -11.97 -9.91 7.31
C VAL A 347 -10.96 -10.11 8.42
N GLU A 348 -9.81 -9.47 8.31
CA GLU A 348 -8.83 -9.40 9.38
C GLU A 348 -9.47 -8.70 10.60
N THR A 349 -9.19 -9.22 11.78
CA THR A 349 -9.52 -8.53 13.03
C THR A 349 -8.27 -8.17 13.80
N TYR A 350 -8.25 -6.95 14.34
CA TYR A 350 -7.21 -6.53 15.25
C TYR A 350 -7.39 -7.23 16.60
N LEU A 351 -6.49 -8.16 16.93
CA LEU A 351 -6.41 -8.70 18.29
C LEU A 351 -5.85 -7.58 19.18
N PRO A 352 -6.57 -7.15 20.25
CA PRO A 352 -6.13 -6.03 21.07
C PRO A 352 -4.77 -6.33 21.71
N TYR A 353 -3.78 -5.47 21.41
CA TYR A 353 -2.44 -5.51 21.99
C TYR A 353 -2.51 -5.72 23.50
N GLY A 354 -2.10 -6.90 23.97
CA GLY A 354 -1.89 -7.18 25.39
C GLY A 354 -2.85 -8.15 26.09
N ARG A 355 -3.81 -8.82 25.41
CA ARG A 355 -4.57 -9.92 26.04
C ARG A 355 -4.03 -11.33 25.78
N VAL A 356 -3.15 -11.50 24.80
CA VAL A 356 -2.48 -12.77 24.55
C VAL A 356 -0.98 -12.49 24.39
N PRO A 357 -0.14 -12.73 25.40
CA PRO A 357 1.30 -12.72 25.18
C PRO A 357 1.64 -13.79 24.12
N PRO A 358 2.64 -13.57 23.25
CA PRO A 358 3.14 -14.65 22.40
C PRO A 358 3.45 -15.84 23.31
N ARG A 359 3.06 -17.05 22.92
CA ARG A 359 3.58 -18.23 23.61
C ARG A 359 5.09 -18.14 23.51
N SER A 360 5.74 -17.91 24.63
CA SER A 360 7.19 -17.86 24.75
C SER A 360 7.78 -19.11 24.08
N GLY A 361 8.31 -18.98 22.86
CA GLY A 361 8.94 -20.07 22.11
C GLY A 361 8.15 -20.71 20.96
N VAL A 362 7.06 -20.14 20.45
CA VAL A 362 6.47 -20.62 19.18
C VAL A 362 7.28 -20.05 18.01
N TYR A 363 8.07 -20.93 17.39
CA TYR A 363 8.82 -20.62 16.18
C TYR A 363 7.98 -20.88 14.91
N ASN A 364 6.82 -21.52 14.96
CA ASN A 364 6.05 -21.84 13.75
C ASN A 364 5.16 -20.66 13.36
N VAL A 365 5.73 -19.66 12.69
CA VAL A 365 4.98 -18.50 12.18
C VAL A 365 5.13 -18.37 10.67
N ILE A 366 4.04 -17.98 10.02
CA ILE A 366 4.00 -17.67 8.59
C ILE A 366 3.86 -16.14 8.41
N SER A 367 4.63 -15.58 7.48
CA SER A 367 4.57 -14.16 7.09
C SER A 367 4.71 -14.04 5.58
N ASN A 368 4.47 -12.84 5.04
CA ASN A 368 4.55 -12.54 3.61
C ASN A 368 3.63 -13.45 2.77
N MET A 369 2.44 -13.77 3.28
CA MET A 369 1.42 -14.48 2.50
C MET A 369 0.65 -13.46 1.64
N PHE A 370 0.52 -13.75 0.35
CA PHE A 370 -0.16 -12.91 -0.62
C PHE A 370 -1.11 -13.76 -1.45
N CYS A 371 -2.41 -13.61 -1.25
CA CYS A 371 -3.40 -14.42 -1.94
C CYS A 371 -3.97 -13.66 -3.16
N PRO A 372 -4.16 -14.31 -4.32
CA PRO A 372 -5.03 -13.77 -5.36
C PRO A 372 -6.46 -13.55 -4.83
N ARG A 373 -7.17 -12.55 -5.35
CA ARG A 373 -8.59 -12.37 -5.00
C ARG A 373 -9.41 -13.58 -5.41
N GLY A 374 -10.36 -13.97 -4.56
CA GLY A 374 -11.22 -15.14 -4.79
C GLY A 374 -10.52 -16.47 -4.58
N THR A 375 -9.33 -16.48 -3.96
CA THR A 375 -8.65 -17.73 -3.56
C THR A 375 -9.55 -18.52 -2.61
N HIS A 376 -9.76 -19.80 -2.91
CA HIS A 376 -10.59 -20.69 -2.08
C HIS A 376 -9.75 -21.61 -1.17
N HIS A 377 -8.45 -21.71 -1.40
CA HIS A 377 -7.55 -22.56 -0.66
C HIS A 377 -6.20 -21.85 -0.44
N LEU A 378 -5.72 -21.80 0.81
CA LEU A 378 -4.49 -21.05 1.13
C LEU A 378 -3.24 -21.60 0.43
N GLY A 379 -3.22 -22.88 0.07
CA GLY A 379 -2.16 -23.46 -0.77
C GLY A 379 -2.02 -22.83 -2.17
N ASP A 380 -3.00 -22.07 -2.63
CA ASP A 380 -2.94 -21.30 -3.89
C ASP A 380 -2.41 -19.87 -3.67
N CYS A 381 -2.13 -19.48 -2.44
CA CYS A 381 -1.51 -18.20 -2.12
C CYS A 381 -0.01 -18.24 -2.37
N PHE A 382 0.57 -17.05 -2.56
CA PHE A 382 2.00 -16.88 -2.66
C PHE A 382 2.61 -16.65 -1.28
N TYR A 383 3.68 -17.37 -0.97
CA TYR A 383 4.38 -17.24 0.31
C TYR A 383 5.77 -16.64 0.09
N GLY A 384 6.05 -15.49 0.70
CA GLY A 384 7.40 -14.92 0.74
C GLY A 384 8.22 -15.51 1.90
N PRO A 385 9.55 -15.40 1.86
CA PRO A 385 10.40 -15.89 2.94
C PRO A 385 10.06 -15.24 4.27
N THR A 386 10.15 -16.02 5.36
CA THR A 386 10.06 -15.47 6.72
C THR A 386 11.35 -14.71 7.06
N HIS A 387 11.24 -13.62 7.82
CA HIS A 387 12.38 -12.77 8.17
C HIS A 387 13.46 -13.56 8.92
N GLY A 388 14.54 -13.95 8.25
CA GLY A 388 15.71 -14.52 8.91
C GLY A 388 16.70 -13.45 9.41
N ASP A 389 17.88 -13.88 9.82
CA ASP A 389 18.82 -13.08 10.63
C ASP A 389 19.71 -12.16 9.80
N GLY A 390 19.13 -11.52 8.78
CA GLY A 390 19.79 -10.59 7.87
C GLY A 390 20.66 -11.25 6.80
N ASN A 391 21.11 -12.49 7.02
CA ASN A 391 21.96 -13.23 6.08
C ASN A 391 21.32 -14.50 5.52
N HIS A 392 20.26 -15.02 6.14
CA HIS A 392 19.59 -16.28 5.75
C HIS A 392 18.10 -15.98 5.65
N PHE A 393 17.44 -16.47 4.60
CA PHE A 393 16.00 -16.35 4.41
C PHE A 393 15.46 -17.78 4.40
N TYR A 394 14.54 -18.06 5.31
CA TYR A 394 14.07 -19.42 5.53
C TYR A 394 12.90 -19.72 4.61
N ASN A 395 12.68 -21.01 4.36
CA ASN A 395 11.44 -21.49 3.77
C ASN A 395 10.25 -20.88 4.54
N PRO A 396 9.17 -20.45 3.88
CA PRO A 396 8.00 -19.92 4.58
C PRO A 396 7.50 -20.83 5.71
N TRP A 397 7.64 -22.14 5.55
CA TRP A 397 7.24 -23.18 6.50
C TRP A 397 8.39 -23.71 7.35
N GLU A 398 9.40 -22.88 7.61
CA GLU A 398 10.44 -23.14 8.61
C GLU A 398 10.22 -22.29 9.87
N PRO A 399 10.59 -22.82 11.04
CA PRO A 399 10.37 -22.09 12.28
C PRO A 399 11.17 -20.76 12.33
N SER A 400 10.48 -19.64 12.52
CA SER A 400 11.00 -18.27 12.56
C SER A 400 10.28 -17.39 13.61
N ILE A 401 10.51 -16.07 13.60
CA ILE A 401 9.83 -15.11 14.48
C ILE A 401 9.22 -13.96 13.65
N CYS A 402 8.04 -13.48 14.03
CA CYS A 402 7.48 -12.27 13.40
C CYS A 402 8.34 -11.06 13.76
N LYS A 403 9.19 -10.58 12.84
CA LYS A 403 9.91 -9.31 12.97
C LYS A 403 9.09 -8.19 12.33
N ALA A 404 8.80 -7.13 13.10
CA ALA A 404 8.24 -5.90 12.53
C ALA A 404 9.30 -5.26 11.60
N THR A 405 8.93 -4.99 10.36
CA THR A 405 9.79 -4.22 9.45
C THR A 405 9.94 -2.80 9.99
N GLY A 406 11.15 -2.42 10.42
CA GLY A 406 11.53 -1.01 10.59
C GLY A 406 11.75 -0.46 12.00
N GLU A 407 11.63 -1.24 13.09
CA GLU A 407 11.89 -0.71 14.43
C GLU A 407 12.94 -1.52 15.22
N TYR A 408 14.07 -0.89 15.52
CA TYR A 408 15.11 -1.40 16.40
C TYR A 408 14.74 -1.35 17.90
N ARG A 409 13.47 -1.10 18.27
CA ARG A 409 13.06 -1.04 19.69
C ARG A 409 11.66 -1.63 19.90
N ALA A 410 11.62 -2.67 20.75
CA ALA A 410 10.48 -3.46 21.22
C ALA A 410 9.94 -4.53 20.25
N GLN A 411 10.56 -5.72 20.33
CA GLN A 411 10.03 -6.98 19.78
C GLN A 411 8.64 -7.26 20.35
N ARG A 412 7.59 -7.05 19.56
CA ARG A 412 6.24 -7.55 19.84
C ARG A 412 5.76 -8.29 18.61
N ILE A 413 5.72 -9.62 18.70
CA ILE A 413 5.09 -10.49 17.71
C ILE A 413 3.59 -10.21 17.76
N VAL A 414 3.01 -9.82 16.63
CA VAL A 414 1.57 -9.59 16.49
C VAL A 414 1.02 -10.67 15.58
N VAL A 415 0.03 -11.41 16.06
CA VAL A 415 -0.61 -12.52 15.34
C VAL A 415 -1.88 -12.00 14.67
N GLY A 416 -2.16 -12.44 13.46
CA GLY A 416 -3.36 -12.11 12.69
C GLY A 416 -4.60 -12.69 13.35
N GLY A 417 -5.60 -11.84 13.60
CA GLY A 417 -6.94 -12.27 13.95
C GLY A 417 -7.84 -12.32 12.71
N VAL A 418 -8.92 -13.08 12.79
CA VAL A 418 -9.88 -13.21 11.68
C VAL A 418 -11.31 -13.35 12.18
N SER A 419 -12.25 -12.76 11.44
CA SER A 419 -13.68 -13.00 11.59
C SER A 419 -14.26 -13.45 10.26
N CYS A 420 -14.78 -14.69 10.23
CA CYS A 420 -15.55 -15.20 9.11
C CYS A 420 -17.03 -14.90 9.30
N SER A 421 -17.73 -14.58 8.20
CA SER A 421 -19.15 -14.20 8.18
C SER A 421 -20.09 -15.33 7.80
#